data_AF-A0A381VYI9-F1
#
_entry.id   AF-A0A381VYI9-F1
#
_cell.length_a   1.000
_cell.length_b   1.000
_cell.length_c   1.000
_cell.angle_alpha   90.00
_cell.angle_beta   90.00
_cell.angle_gamma   90.00
#
_symmetry.space_group_name_H-M   'P 1'
#
loop_
_entity.id
_entity.type
_entity.pdbx_description
1 polymer ?
#
loop_
_entity_poly.entity_id
_entity_poly.type
_entity_poly.pdbx_seq_one_letter_code
_entity_poly.pdbx_strand_id
1 'polypeptide(L)'
;MQFPITDWTFERYVTMWKKTKLHDALFASIKVGIFASVISTILGILVARAMTRYLFPFKKSVLGFIMLPMVFPEIIMGVGLLIFAIFAGMQLSLVTVTAGHILICLPFSVVILISRFEGFDKSLEEASLDLGENAWQTFYRITFPIVGSGILASLLLTFTISFDEF
;
A
#
# COMPACT_ATOMS: atom_id res chain seq x y z
N MET A 1 1.21 14.56 -36.76
CA MET A 1 0.93 15.09 -35.40
C MET A 1 2.00 16.11 -35.07
N GLN A 2 1.69 17.41 -35.12
CA GLN A 2 2.63 18.44 -34.69
C GLN A 2 2.67 18.48 -33.17
N PHE A 3 3.87 18.53 -32.60
CA PHE A 3 4.07 18.69 -31.17
C PHE A 3 3.45 20.05 -30.74
N PRO A 4 2.60 20.10 -29.70
CA PRO A 4 1.84 21.31 -29.31
C PRO A 4 2.68 22.39 -28.58
N ILE A 5 4.01 22.30 -28.68
CA ILE A 5 4.95 23.27 -28.14
C ILE A 5 5.52 24.05 -29.32
N THR A 6 4.91 25.21 -29.58
CA THR A 6 5.37 26.17 -30.57
C THR A 6 6.50 27.05 -30.03
N ASP A 7 6.54 27.31 -28.71
CA ASP A 7 7.56 28.13 -28.05
C ASP A 7 7.80 27.71 -26.59
N TRP A 8 9.00 28.01 -26.05
CA TRP A 8 9.31 27.86 -24.63
C TRP A 8 8.64 28.99 -23.84
N THR A 9 7.62 28.67 -23.04
CA THR A 9 6.89 29.66 -22.22
C THR A 9 6.62 29.15 -20.81
N PHE A 10 6.77 30.04 -19.82
CA PHE A 10 6.37 29.79 -18.42
C PHE A 10 4.88 30.06 -18.17
N GLU A 11 4.16 30.62 -19.14
CA GLU A 11 2.76 31.03 -18.98
C GLU A 11 1.83 29.86 -18.62
N ARG A 12 2.11 28.66 -19.15
CA ARG A 12 1.35 27.44 -18.84
C ARG A 12 1.51 27.04 -17.37
N TYR A 13 2.72 27.16 -16.79
CA TYR A 13 2.96 26.88 -15.37
C TYR A 13 2.28 27.91 -14.46
N VAL A 14 2.32 29.19 -14.83
CA VAL A 14 1.61 30.25 -14.09
C VAL A 14 0.10 30.05 -14.15
N THR A 15 -0.44 29.68 -15.31
CA THR A 15 -1.87 29.40 -15.51
C THR A 15 -2.29 28.16 -14.73
N MET A 16 -1.46 27.11 -14.74
CA MET A 16 -1.65 25.89 -13.96
C MET A 16 -1.69 26.21 -12.47
N TRP A 17 -0.74 27.01 -11.97
CA TRP A 17 -0.64 27.39 -10.56
C TRP A 17 -1.86 28.19 -10.07
N LYS A 18 -2.53 28.94 -10.94
CA LYS A 18 -3.74 29.70 -10.60
C LYS A 18 -5.01 28.85 -10.53
N LYS A 19 -5.00 27.60 -11.03
CA LYS A 19 -6.19 26.74 -11.06
C LYS A 19 -6.38 26.05 -9.70
N THR A 20 -7.34 26.53 -8.90
CA THR A 20 -7.70 25.95 -7.60
C THR A 20 -8.08 24.46 -7.69
N LYS A 21 -8.86 24.06 -8.70
CA LYS A 21 -9.23 22.65 -8.91
C LYS A 21 -8.05 21.69 -9.04
N LEU A 22 -6.93 22.16 -9.60
CA LEU A 22 -5.74 21.33 -9.73
C LEU A 22 -5.07 21.09 -8.38
N HIS A 23 -5.02 22.12 -7.53
CA HIS A 23 -4.55 21.99 -6.16
C HIS A 23 -5.46 21.06 -5.36
N ASP A 24 -6.77 21.19 -5.50
CA ASP A 24 -7.74 20.32 -4.82
C ASP A 24 -7.55 18.84 -5.21
N ALA A 25 -7.37 18.57 -6.51
CA ALA A 25 -7.08 17.22 -7.01
C ALA A 25 -5.73 16.70 -6.50
N LEU A 26 -4.68 17.52 -6.53
CA LEU A 26 -3.36 17.15 -6.02
C LEU A 26 -3.42 16.78 -4.53
N PHE A 27 -4.08 17.60 -3.71
CA PHE A 27 -4.23 17.31 -2.28
C PHE A 27 -5.11 16.10 -2.01
N ALA A 28 -6.12 15.85 -2.85
CA ALA A 28 -6.91 14.63 -2.79
C ALA A 28 -6.02 13.39 -3.04
N SER A 29 -5.23 13.37 -4.11
CA SER A 29 -4.31 12.26 -4.43
C SER A 29 -3.25 12.05 -3.36
N ILE A 30 -2.65 13.12 -2.82
CA ILE A 30 -1.69 13.02 -1.71
C ILE A 30 -2.35 12.38 -0.48
N LYS A 31 -3.55 12.84 -0.11
CA LYS A 31 -4.28 12.27 1.04
C LYS A 31 -4.56 10.79 0.83
N VAL A 32 -5.11 10.41 -0.32
CA VAL A 32 -5.40 9.01 -0.67
C VAL A 32 -4.11 8.19 -0.61
N GLY A 33 -3.04 8.64 -1.26
CA GLY A 33 -1.75 7.95 -1.27
C GLY A 33 -1.16 7.72 0.12
N ILE A 34 -1.22 8.71 1.00
CA ILE A 34 -0.74 8.56 2.39
C ILE A 34 -1.57 7.52 3.14
N PHE A 35 -2.90 7.62 3.11
CA PHE A 35 -3.75 6.67 3.83
C PHE A 35 -3.66 5.27 3.26
N ALA A 36 -3.67 5.13 1.94
CA ALA A 36 -3.54 3.84 1.27
C ALA A 36 -2.22 3.17 1.63
N SER A 37 -1.09 3.88 1.49
CA SER A 37 0.25 3.34 1.77
C SER A 37 0.45 2.94 3.23
N VAL A 38 -0.01 3.76 4.18
CA VAL A 38 0.09 3.46 5.61
C VAL A 38 -0.75 2.24 5.96
N ILE A 39 -2.01 2.21 5.53
CA ILE A 39 -2.92 1.11 5.87
C ILE A 39 -2.49 -0.19 5.20
N SER A 40 -2.13 -0.15 3.90
CA SER A 40 -1.64 -1.33 3.19
C SER A 40 -0.34 -1.86 3.81
N THR A 41 0.56 -0.97 4.26
CA THR A 41 1.79 -1.39 4.94
C THR A 41 1.52 -2.02 6.30
N ILE A 42 0.62 -1.46 7.10
CA ILE A 42 0.24 -2.06 8.38
C ILE A 42 -0.36 -3.46 8.15
N LEU A 43 -1.30 -3.59 7.22
CA LEU A 43 -1.88 -4.88 6.85
C LEU A 43 -0.81 -5.83 6.29
N GLY A 44 0.09 -5.33 5.48
CA GLY A 44 1.22 -6.07 4.93
C GLY A 44 2.15 -6.61 6.00
N ILE A 45 2.43 -5.85 7.07
CA ILE A 45 3.24 -6.30 8.21
C ILE A 45 2.54 -7.47 8.91
N LEU A 46 1.24 -7.34 9.16
CA LEU A 46 0.45 -8.39 9.81
C LEU A 46 0.43 -9.67 8.99
N VAL A 47 0.15 -9.56 7.69
CA VAL A 47 0.13 -10.69 6.77
C VAL A 47 1.52 -11.29 6.64
N ALA A 48 2.56 -10.50 6.38
CA ALA A 48 3.92 -11.00 6.22
C ALA A 48 4.42 -11.73 7.46
N ARG A 49 4.17 -11.18 8.66
CA ARG A 49 4.48 -11.84 9.92
C ARG A 49 3.69 -13.14 10.09
N ALA A 50 2.39 -13.14 9.80
CA ALA A 50 1.57 -14.35 9.83
C ALA A 50 2.12 -15.43 8.90
N MET A 51 2.48 -15.05 7.67
CA MET A 51 3.00 -15.94 6.64
C MET A 51 4.42 -16.44 6.93
N THR A 52 5.26 -15.69 7.63
CA THR A 52 6.67 -16.09 7.85
C THR A 52 6.91 -16.74 9.21
N ARG A 53 6.07 -16.47 10.21
CA ARG A 53 6.28 -16.93 11.60
C ARG A 53 5.37 -18.06 12.03
N TYR A 54 4.23 -18.26 11.37
CA TYR A 54 3.24 -19.25 11.77
C TYR A 54 3.00 -20.31 10.69
N LEU A 55 2.74 -21.53 11.15
CA LEU A 55 2.26 -22.64 10.34
C LEU A 55 0.75 -22.80 10.63
N PHE A 56 -0.08 -22.58 9.62
CA PHE A 56 -1.54 -22.70 9.74
C PHE A 56 -2.14 -23.27 8.45
N PRO A 57 -3.30 -23.95 8.52
CA PRO A 57 -3.96 -24.52 7.34
C PRO A 57 -4.37 -23.42 6.36
N PHE A 58 -4.42 -23.73 5.06
CA PHE A 58 -4.80 -22.82 3.97
C PHE A 58 -3.89 -21.60 3.71
N LYS A 59 -2.68 -21.56 4.30
CA LYS A 59 -1.69 -20.50 4.08
C LYS A 59 -1.50 -20.09 2.61
N LYS A 60 -1.37 -21.06 1.70
CA LYS A 60 -1.21 -20.82 0.26
C LYS A 60 -2.46 -20.20 -0.36
N SER A 61 -3.65 -20.64 0.05
CA SER A 61 -4.93 -20.10 -0.44
C SER A 61 -5.15 -18.66 0.02
N VAL A 62 -4.83 -18.35 1.28
CA VAL A 62 -4.90 -16.98 1.81
C VAL A 62 -3.93 -16.06 1.06
N LEU A 63 -2.68 -16.50 0.87
CA LEU A 63 -1.71 -15.73 0.10
C LEU A 63 -2.18 -15.54 -1.35
N GLY A 64 -2.70 -16.59 -1.98
CA GLY A 64 -3.26 -16.52 -3.34
C GLY A 64 -4.39 -15.50 -3.44
N PHE A 65 -5.32 -15.48 -2.47
CA PHE A 65 -6.42 -14.51 -2.43
C PHE A 65 -5.92 -13.07 -2.29
N ILE A 66 -4.93 -12.83 -1.44
CA ILE A 66 -4.31 -11.51 -1.26
C ILE A 66 -3.60 -11.04 -2.54
N MET A 67 -3.06 -11.97 -3.33
CA MET A 67 -2.39 -11.67 -4.60
C MET A 67 -3.34 -11.47 -5.78
N LEU A 68 -4.62 -11.84 -5.66
CA LEU A 68 -5.60 -11.72 -6.74
C LEU A 68 -5.64 -10.33 -7.38
N PRO A 69 -5.68 -9.20 -6.63
CA PRO A 69 -5.75 -7.87 -7.22
C PRO A 69 -4.59 -7.56 -8.18
N MET A 70 -3.41 -8.15 -7.95
CA MET A 70 -2.22 -7.95 -8.79
C MET A 70 -2.35 -8.65 -10.17
N VAL A 71 -3.24 -9.62 -10.30
CA VAL A 71 -3.46 -10.37 -11.55
C VAL A 71 -4.48 -9.67 -12.45
N PHE A 72 -5.43 -8.94 -11.86
CA PHE A 72 -6.45 -8.24 -12.63
C PHE A 72 -5.88 -6.95 -13.23
N PRO A 73 -6.24 -6.63 -14.49
CA PRO A 73 -5.98 -5.30 -15.05
C PRO A 73 -6.61 -4.21 -14.19
N GLU A 74 -5.87 -3.13 -13.93
CA GLU A 74 -6.27 -2.03 -13.02
C GLU A 74 -7.63 -1.43 -13.38
N ILE A 75 -7.87 -1.18 -14.68
CA ILE A 75 -9.15 -0.66 -15.17
C ILE A 75 -10.32 -1.59 -14.81
N ILE A 76 -10.13 -2.90 -14.96
CA ILE A 76 -11.17 -3.89 -14.61
C ILE A 76 -11.43 -3.85 -13.10
N MET A 77 -10.37 -3.71 -12.30
CA MET A 77 -10.51 -3.62 -10.85
C MET A 77 -11.22 -2.34 -10.42
N GLY A 78 -10.85 -1.19 -10.98
CA GLY A 78 -11.47 0.10 -10.70
C GLY A 78 -12.96 0.12 -11.04
N VAL A 79 -13.32 -0.35 -12.25
CA VAL A 79 -14.73 -0.46 -12.66
C VAL A 79 -15.48 -1.47 -11.79
N GLY A 80 -14.87 -2.61 -11.47
CA GLY A 80 -15.46 -3.62 -10.59
C GLY A 80 -15.75 -3.08 -9.19
N LEU A 81 -14.82 -2.34 -8.60
CA LEU A 81 -14.99 -1.69 -7.30
C LEU A 81 -16.06 -0.59 -7.33
N LEU A 82 -16.14 0.19 -8.40
CA LEU A 82 -17.19 1.19 -8.59
C LEU A 82 -18.57 0.53 -8.64
N ILE A 83 -18.72 -0.51 -9.45
CA ILE A 83 -19.97 -1.28 -9.55
C ILE A 83 -20.31 -1.87 -8.18
N PHE A 84 -19.35 -2.49 -7.50
CA PHE A 84 -19.54 -3.04 -6.16
C PHE A 84 -20.01 -1.97 -5.16
N ALA A 85 -19.39 -0.79 -5.14
CA ALA A 85 -19.76 0.30 -4.24
C ALA A 85 -21.22 0.76 -4.48
N ILE A 86 -21.62 0.88 -5.75
CA ILE A 86 -23.01 1.23 -6.12
C ILE A 86 -23.98 0.13 -5.68
N PHE A 87 -23.68 -1.13 -5.96
CA PHE A 87 -24.52 -2.27 -5.57
C PHE A 87 -24.64 -2.43 -4.05
N ALA A 88 -23.56 -2.13 -3.31
CA ALA A 88 -23.54 -2.14 -1.85
C ALA A 88 -24.23 -0.91 -1.23
N GLY A 89 -24.73 0.04 -2.03
CA GLY A 89 -25.35 1.28 -1.55
C GLY A 89 -24.36 2.25 -0.90
N MET A 90 -23.07 2.11 -1.19
CA MET A 90 -22.03 2.99 -0.64
C MET A 90 -22.02 4.34 -1.36
N GLN A 91 -21.87 5.41 -0.59
CA GLN A 91 -21.71 6.74 -1.15
C GLN A 91 -20.28 6.93 -1.69
N LEU A 92 -20.16 7.27 -2.97
CA LEU A 92 -18.87 7.54 -3.60
C LEU A 92 -18.21 8.74 -2.94
N SER A 93 -16.99 8.52 -2.44
CA SER A 93 -16.22 9.51 -1.71
C SER A 93 -14.72 9.19 -1.75
N LEU A 94 -13.90 10.08 -1.23
CA LEU A 94 -12.47 9.82 -1.02
C LEU A 94 -12.21 8.57 -0.19
N VAL A 95 -13.13 8.18 0.70
CA VAL A 95 -13.00 6.97 1.51
C VAL A 95 -13.14 5.71 0.65
N THR A 96 -14.12 5.67 -0.25
CA THR A 96 -14.30 4.51 -1.16
C THR A 96 -13.15 4.39 -2.14
N VAL A 97 -12.59 5.52 -2.59
CA VAL A 97 -11.36 5.55 -3.40
C VAL A 97 -10.19 5.00 -2.59
N THR A 98 -9.96 5.50 -1.37
CA THR A 98 -8.87 5.03 -0.50
C THR A 98 -8.97 3.53 -0.23
N ALA A 99 -10.17 2.99 0.00
CA ALA A 99 -10.39 1.56 0.17
C ALA A 99 -9.98 0.74 -1.07
N GLY A 100 -10.29 1.24 -2.27
CA GLY A 100 -9.84 0.62 -3.52
C GLY A 100 -8.32 0.62 -3.67
N HIS A 101 -7.68 1.76 -3.37
CA HIS A 101 -6.22 1.85 -3.42
C HIS A 101 -5.54 0.93 -2.40
N ILE A 102 -6.12 0.75 -1.19
CA ILE A 102 -5.62 -0.23 -0.21
C ILE A 102 -5.67 -1.64 -0.80
N LEU A 103 -6.77 -2.03 -1.46
CA LEU A 103 -6.92 -3.35 -2.07
C LEU A 103 -5.85 -3.61 -3.14
N ILE A 104 -5.57 -2.61 -3.97
CA ILE A 104 -4.55 -2.68 -5.03
C ILE A 104 -3.13 -2.70 -4.45
N CYS A 105 -2.86 -1.89 -3.42
CA CYS A 105 -1.53 -1.75 -2.82
C CYS A 105 -1.14 -2.90 -1.91
N LEU A 106 -2.11 -3.59 -1.30
CA LEU A 106 -1.87 -4.67 -0.34
C LEU A 106 -0.95 -5.78 -0.85
N PRO A 107 -1.14 -6.39 -2.04
CA PRO A 107 -0.24 -7.45 -2.52
C PRO A 107 1.22 -6.99 -2.62
N PHE A 108 1.47 -5.78 -3.12
CA PHE A 108 2.82 -5.22 -3.22
C PHE A 108 3.49 -5.07 -1.86
N SER A 109 2.76 -4.55 -0.88
CA SER A 109 3.24 -4.45 0.50
C SER A 109 3.59 -5.82 1.09
N VAL A 110 2.70 -6.80 0.89
CA VAL A 110 2.87 -8.16 1.39
C VAL A 110 4.11 -8.82 0.79
N VAL A 111 4.33 -8.71 -0.52
CA VAL A 111 5.52 -9.29 -1.18
C VAL A 111 6.81 -8.70 -0.62
N ILE A 112 6.90 -7.38 -0.52
CA ILE A 112 8.08 -6.71 0.02
C ILE A 112 8.34 -7.17 1.45
N LEU A 113 7.32 -7.15 2.29
CA LEU A 113 7.50 -7.44 3.71
C LEU A 113 7.78 -8.92 3.95
N ILE A 114 7.16 -9.85 3.22
CA ILE A 114 7.50 -11.28 3.31
C ILE A 114 9.00 -11.48 3.06
N SER A 115 9.53 -10.91 1.97
CA SER A 115 10.96 -11.01 1.64
C SER A 115 11.86 -10.49 2.78
N ARG A 116 11.44 -9.41 3.44
CA ARG A 116 12.19 -8.82 4.56
C ARG A 116 12.09 -9.62 5.85
N PHE A 117 10.95 -10.24 6.12
CA PHE A 117 10.77 -11.13 7.27
C PHE A 117 11.45 -12.50 7.09
N GLU A 118 11.54 -13.01 5.86
CA GLU A 118 12.28 -14.25 5.55
C GLU A 118 13.79 -14.08 5.66
N GLY A 119 14.32 -12.90 5.32
CA GLY A 119 15.75 -12.59 5.47
C GLY A 119 16.22 -12.37 6.91
N PHE A 120 15.32 -12.42 7.90
CA PHE A 120 15.60 -12.21 9.31
C PHE A 120 15.36 -13.48 10.12
N ASP A 121 16.39 -13.92 10.86
CA ASP A 121 16.36 -15.14 11.67
C ASP A 121 15.34 -15.03 12.82
N LYS A 122 14.47 -16.04 12.90
CA LYS A 122 13.45 -16.18 13.94
C LYS A 122 14.07 -16.39 15.33
N SER A 123 15.30 -16.91 15.41
CA SER A 123 16.01 -17.14 16.67
C SER A 123 16.17 -15.87 17.52
N LEU A 124 16.26 -14.70 16.89
CA LEU A 124 16.35 -13.41 17.59
C LEU A 124 15.03 -13.04 18.30
N GLU A 125 13.89 -13.39 17.71
CA GLU A 125 12.58 -13.22 18.36
C GLU A 125 12.42 -14.22 19.52
N GLU A 126 12.84 -15.48 19.32
CA GLU A 126 12.79 -16.52 20.35
C GLU A 126 13.69 -16.18 21.54
N ALA A 127 14.93 -15.74 21.31
CA ALA A 127 15.85 -15.31 22.35
C ALA A 127 15.31 -14.11 23.16
N SER A 128 14.62 -13.17 22.50
CA SER A 128 13.96 -12.06 23.20
C SER A 128 12.86 -12.54 24.16
N LEU A 129 12.07 -13.52 23.72
CA LEU A 129 11.01 -14.13 24.54
C LEU A 129 11.60 -14.94 25.71
N ASP A 130 12.70 -15.67 25.46
CA ASP A 130 13.42 -16.44 26.48
C ASP A 130 14.03 -15.55 27.58
N LEU A 131 14.43 -14.33 27.23
CA LEU A 131 14.88 -13.30 28.17
C LEU A 131 13.73 -12.64 28.96
N GLY A 132 12.49 -13.09 28.77
CA GLY A 132 11.32 -12.64 29.51
C GLY A 132 10.58 -11.44 28.91
N GLU A 133 10.94 -10.99 27.70
CA GLU A 133 10.15 -10.00 27.00
C GLU A 133 8.84 -10.61 26.47
N ASN A 134 7.79 -9.79 26.38
CA ASN A 134 6.54 -10.19 25.74
C ASN A 134 6.57 -9.90 24.23
N ALA A 135 5.60 -10.45 23.49
CA ALA A 135 5.54 -10.33 22.03
C ALA A 135 5.48 -8.89 21.50
N TRP A 136 4.96 -7.94 22.27
CA TRP A 136 4.94 -6.52 21.90
C TRP A 136 6.31 -5.87 22.07
N GLN A 137 7.01 -6.18 23.16
CA GLN A 137 8.37 -5.72 23.41
C GLN A 137 9.34 -6.31 22.38
N THR A 138 9.27 -7.61 22.11
CA THR A 138 10.05 -8.27 21.05
C THR A 138 9.81 -7.62 19.69
N PHE A 139 8.55 -7.32 19.35
CA PHE A 139 8.23 -6.66 18.09
C PHE A 139 8.88 -5.27 18.00
N TYR A 140 8.72 -4.43 19.03
CA TYR A 140 9.21 -3.05 18.96
C TYR A 140 10.74 -2.96 19.04
N ARG A 141 11.39 -3.85 19.80
CA ARG A 141 12.84 -3.80 20.07
C ARG A 141 13.67 -4.59 19.08
N ILE A 142 13.14 -5.70 18.56
CA ILE A 142 13.86 -6.62 17.68
C ILE A 142 13.28 -6.58 16.28
N THR A 143 12.02 -6.97 16.12
CA THR A 143 11.42 -7.15 14.79
C THR A 143 11.38 -5.83 14.00
N PHE A 144 10.78 -4.78 14.58
CA PHE A 144 10.52 -3.50 13.91
C PHE A 144 11.80 -2.79 13.43
N PRO A 145 12.89 -2.68 14.22
CA PRO A 145 14.14 -2.12 13.73
C PRO A 145 14.76 -2.93 12.58
N ILE A 146 14.66 -4.25 12.62
CA ILE A 146 15.26 -5.13 11.61
C ILE A 146 14.47 -5.08 10.29
N VAL A 147 13.14 -5.12 10.36
CA VAL A 147 12.28 -5.01 9.17
C VAL A 147 12.02 -3.56 8.75
N GLY A 148 12.52 -2.57 9.50
CA GLY A 148 12.22 -1.15 9.32
C GLY A 148 12.53 -0.61 7.93
N SER A 149 13.65 -1.05 7.32
CA SER A 149 13.98 -0.71 5.92
C SER A 149 12.97 -1.28 4.93
N GLY A 150 12.41 -2.45 5.23
CA GLY A 150 11.31 -3.07 4.48
C GLY A 150 10.00 -2.32 4.60
N ILE A 151 9.67 -1.85 5.80
CA ILE A 151 8.48 -1.03 6.07
C ILE A 151 8.58 0.28 5.28
N LEU A 152 9.73 0.95 5.30
CA LEU A 152 9.95 2.18 4.54
C LEU A 152 9.84 1.93 3.03
N ALA A 153 10.45 0.85 2.52
CA ALA A 153 10.32 0.47 1.12
C ALA A 153 8.86 0.19 0.72
N SER A 154 8.11 -0.53 1.55
CA SER A 154 6.68 -0.78 1.36
C SER A 154 5.87 0.52 1.33
N LEU A 155 6.08 1.42 2.29
CA LEU A 155 5.39 2.71 2.36
C LEU A 155 5.64 3.53 1.09
N LEU A 156 6.89 3.67 0.67
CA LEU A 156 7.24 4.46 -0.50
C LEU A 156 6.70 3.86 -1.79
N LEU A 157 6.80 2.53 -1.96
CA LEU A 157 6.27 1.87 -3.15
C LEU A 157 4.75 2.00 -3.22
N THR A 158 4.05 1.67 -2.15
CA THR A 158 2.57 1.73 -2.12
C THR A 158 2.05 3.15 -2.24
N PHE A 159 2.77 4.15 -1.70
CA PHE A 159 2.47 5.56 -1.93
C PHE A 159 2.62 5.90 -3.42
N THR A 160 3.72 5.48 -4.04
CA THR A 160 4.00 5.75 -5.46
C THR A 160 2.93 5.14 -6.35
N ILE A 161 2.58 3.85 -6.14
CA ILE A 161 1.53 3.16 -6.88
C ILE A 161 0.20 3.90 -6.71
N SER A 162 -0.17 4.20 -5.47
CA SER A 162 -1.43 4.89 -5.20
C SER A 162 -1.48 6.33 -5.73
N PHE A 163 -0.33 6.98 -5.90
CA PHE A 163 -0.24 8.36 -6.36
C PHE A 163 -0.20 8.45 -7.89
N ASP A 164 0.35 7.42 -8.55
CA ASP A 164 0.36 7.27 -10.01
C ASP A 164 -1.04 6.93 -10.56
N GLU A 165 -1.86 6.23 -9.77
CA GLU A 165 -3.24 5.88 -10.13
C GLU A 165 -4.23 7.05 -9.95
N PHE A 166 -5.11 7.24 -10.95
CA PHE A 166 -5.97 8.43 -11.12
C PHE A 166 -7.44 8.23 -10.74
#